data_AF-A0AAD8PE26-F1
#
_entry.id   AF-A0AAD8PE26-F1
#
_cell.length_a   1.000
_cell.length_b   1.000
_cell.length_c   1.000
_cell.angle_alpha   90.00
_cell.angle_beta   90.00
_cell.angle_gamma   90.00
#
_symmetry.space_group_name_H-M   'P 1'
#
loop_
_entity.id
_entity.type
_entity.pdbx_description
1 polymer ?
#
loop_
_entity_poly.entity_id
_entity_poly.type
_entity_poly.pdbx_seq_one_letter_code
_entity_poly.pdbx_strand_id
1 'polypeptide(L)'
;MEDPTEADAVVESPSEGLPEEEATEEQANSSEYVILAYNVPEAYTVSMMEELIAKTLPNVKKPTVMVPPPWEDRSCYPLRITCSNVETYDAILAKQDIWVKSDVMNQASQAITFMAGDMMDIPHVPFKSDAMLLMKEHSEQDVASQV
;
A
#
# COMPACT_ATOMS: atom_id res chain seq x y z
N MET A 1 10.18 -54.89 -58.60
CA MET A 1 8.98 -55.28 -57.84
C MET A 1 8.67 -54.09 -56.95
N GLU A 2 7.42 -53.66 -57.08
CA GLU A 2 6.83 -52.40 -56.63
C GLU A 2 6.46 -52.40 -55.14
N ASP A 3 6.27 -51.17 -54.64
CA ASP A 3 5.38 -50.72 -53.56
C ASP A 3 5.83 -50.75 -52.07
N PRO A 4 5.28 -49.85 -51.23
CA PRO A 4 5.99 -48.93 -50.36
C PRO A 4 5.51 -49.12 -48.90
N THR A 5 6.02 -48.38 -47.92
CA THR A 5 5.28 -48.22 -46.66
C THR A 5 5.58 -46.86 -46.07
N GLU A 6 4.52 -46.05 -46.01
CA GLU A 6 4.35 -44.81 -45.27
C GLU A 6 4.49 -44.98 -43.75
N ALA A 7 4.43 -43.84 -43.06
CA ALA A 7 4.35 -43.60 -41.61
C ALA A 7 5.74 -43.38 -40.95
N ASP A 8 5.98 -42.36 -40.14
CA ASP A 8 5.11 -41.34 -39.55
C ASP A 8 6.02 -40.17 -39.17
N ALA A 9 5.60 -38.93 -39.45
CA ALA A 9 6.33 -37.73 -39.07
C ALA A 9 6.05 -37.43 -37.59
N VAL A 10 6.95 -37.82 -36.70
CA VAL A 10 6.88 -37.40 -35.30
C VAL A 10 7.30 -35.93 -35.24
N VAL A 11 6.30 -35.05 -35.18
CA VAL A 11 6.47 -33.63 -34.84
C VAL A 11 6.91 -33.56 -33.37
N GLU A 12 8.21 -33.35 -33.17
CA GLU A 12 8.78 -32.99 -31.87
C GLU A 12 8.32 -31.56 -31.54
N SER A 13 7.39 -31.43 -30.60
CA SER A 13 6.95 -30.12 -30.10
C SER A 13 7.99 -29.61 -29.10
N PRO A 14 8.61 -28.44 -29.31
CA PRO A 14 9.40 -27.81 -28.26
C PRO A 14 8.44 -27.30 -27.19
N SER A 15 8.43 -27.96 -26.03
CA SER A 15 7.89 -27.36 -24.81
C SER A 15 8.82 -26.22 -24.42
N GLU A 16 8.49 -25.01 -24.88
CA GLU A 16 9.02 -23.78 -24.32
C GLU A 16 8.66 -23.77 -22.83
N GLY A 17 9.66 -24.10 -22.00
CA GLY A 17 9.61 -23.88 -20.57
C GLY A 17 9.42 -22.39 -20.34
N LEU A 18 8.22 -22.03 -19.85
CA LEU A 18 7.97 -20.73 -19.25
C LEU A 18 9.02 -20.50 -18.16
N PRO A 19 9.67 -19.32 -18.10
CA PRO A 19 10.48 -18.98 -16.95
C PRO A 19 9.54 -18.94 -15.74
N GLU A 20 9.78 -19.84 -14.79
CA GLU A 20 9.34 -19.67 -13.41
C GLU A 20 10.01 -18.38 -12.91
N GLU A 21 9.38 -17.23 -13.18
CA GLU A 21 9.62 -16.03 -12.37
C GLU A 21 9.13 -16.40 -10.98
N GLU A 22 10.08 -16.87 -10.17
CA GLU A 22 9.99 -16.90 -8.72
C GLU A 22 9.46 -15.53 -8.29
N ALA A 23 8.15 -15.47 -8.04
CA ALA A 23 7.58 -14.46 -7.19
C ALA A 23 8.25 -14.68 -5.83
N THR A 24 9.32 -13.94 -5.60
CA THR A 24 9.88 -13.70 -4.28
C THR A 24 8.76 -13.05 -3.48
N GLU A 25 7.91 -13.88 -2.88
CA GLU A 25 7.16 -13.54 -1.68
C GLU A 25 8.18 -13.33 -0.55
N GLU A 26 8.95 -12.24 -0.65
CA GLU A 26 9.35 -11.50 0.53
C GLU A 26 8.08 -10.80 1.05
N GLN A 27 7.14 -11.61 1.52
CA GLN A 27 6.26 -11.25 2.62
C GLN A 27 7.17 -11.20 3.85
N ALA A 28 8.09 -10.23 3.84
CA ALA A 28 8.99 -9.98 4.93
C ALA A 28 8.11 -9.63 6.12
N ASN A 29 8.14 -10.51 7.12
CA ASN A 29 7.74 -10.25 8.49
C ASN A 29 8.56 -9.07 9.06
N SER A 30 8.47 -7.88 8.47
CA SER A 30 8.80 -6.65 9.16
C SER A 30 7.54 -6.23 9.88
N SER A 31 7.54 -6.36 11.20
CA SER A 31 6.48 -5.81 12.05
C SER A 31 6.39 -4.31 11.78
N GLU A 32 5.52 -3.90 10.87
CA GLU A 32 5.25 -2.50 10.60
C GLU A 32 4.35 -1.97 11.70
N TYR A 33 4.80 -0.91 12.36
CA TYR A 33 4.03 -0.27 13.41
C TYR A 33 3.23 0.89 12.82
N VAL A 34 1.94 0.95 13.12
CA VAL A 34 1.01 1.93 12.53
C VAL A 34 0.62 2.99 13.55
N ILE A 35 0.68 4.25 13.15
CA ILE A 35 0.21 5.39 13.94
C ILE A 35 -0.86 6.13 13.14
N LEU A 36 -1.93 6.48 13.84
CA LEU A 36 -3.02 7.30 13.34
C LEU A 36 -2.84 8.73 13.84
N ALA A 37 -2.75 9.68 12.92
CA ALA A 37 -2.67 11.11 13.22
C ALA A 37 -4.02 11.79 12.95
N TYR A 38 -4.63 12.32 14.00
CA TYR A 38 -5.90 13.02 13.98
C TYR A 38 -5.71 14.53 13.99
N ASN A 39 -6.74 15.27 13.59
CA ASN A 39 -6.75 16.73 13.60
C ASN A 39 -5.63 17.33 12.74
N VAL A 40 -5.22 16.63 11.69
CA VAL A 40 -4.24 17.14 10.73
C VAL A 40 -4.90 18.25 9.89
N PRO A 41 -4.32 19.45 9.81
CA PRO A 41 -4.90 20.52 9.01
C PRO A 41 -5.01 20.12 7.53
N GLU A 42 -6.09 20.50 6.85
CA GLU A 42 -6.33 20.09 5.46
C GLU A 42 -5.21 20.50 4.48
N ALA A 43 -4.58 21.65 4.77
CA ALA A 43 -3.45 22.16 3.99
C ALA A 43 -2.13 21.39 4.23
N TYR A 44 -2.05 20.52 5.25
CA TYR A 44 -0.84 19.73 5.50
C TYR A 44 -0.68 18.65 4.45
N THR A 45 0.47 18.69 3.77
CA THR A 45 0.89 17.62 2.87
C THR A 45 1.62 16.53 3.63
N VAL A 46 1.79 15.38 2.97
CA VAL A 46 2.62 14.27 3.47
C VAL A 46 4.01 14.78 3.86
N SER A 47 4.65 15.58 3.01
CA SER A 47 5.98 16.14 3.27
C SER A 47 6.00 17.06 4.49
N MET A 48 4.98 17.90 4.68
CA MET A 48 4.88 18.76 5.88
C MET A 48 4.76 17.94 7.16
N MET A 49 4.07 16.79 7.11
CA MET A 49 3.94 15.90 8.25
C MET A 49 5.28 15.19 8.57
N GLU A 50 5.97 14.69 7.55
CA GLU A 50 7.31 14.09 7.71
C GLU A 50 8.31 15.10 8.31
N GLU A 51 8.31 16.34 7.80
CA GLU A 51 9.14 17.43 8.32
C GLU A 51 8.79 17.80 9.77
N LEU A 52 7.49 17.84 10.11
CA LEU A 52 7.03 18.10 11.47
C LEU A 52 7.58 17.05 12.45
N ILE A 53 7.50 15.77 12.07
CA ILE A 53 8.01 14.68 12.89
C ILE A 53 9.53 14.77 13.01
N ALA A 54 10.25 14.96 11.90
CA ALA A 54 11.71 15.07 11.90
C ALA A 54 12.20 16.26 12.75
N LYS A 55 11.48 17.39 12.73
CA LYS A 55 11.80 18.58 13.54
C LYS A 55 11.53 18.35 15.03
N THR A 56 10.48 17.62 15.37
CA THR A 56 10.08 17.37 16.76
C THR A 56 10.88 16.23 17.39
N LEU A 57 11.31 15.27 16.57
CA LEU A 57 11.99 14.04 16.95
C LEU A 57 13.22 13.82 16.03
N PRO A 58 14.32 14.57 16.20
CA PRO A 58 15.45 14.51 15.27
C PRO A 58 16.23 13.19 15.31
N ASN A 59 16.04 12.37 16.34
CA ASN A 59 16.79 11.13 16.56
C ASN A 59 16.05 9.87 16.06
N VAL A 60 14.84 9.99 15.50
CA VAL A 60 14.07 8.83 15.04
C VAL A 60 14.31 8.56 13.57
N LYS A 61 14.20 7.29 13.15
CA LYS A 61 14.19 6.96 11.72
C LYS A 61 12.98 7.59 11.05
N LYS A 62 13.15 8.06 9.81
CA LYS A 62 12.09 8.67 9.02
C LYS A 62 10.90 7.70 8.89
N PRO A 63 9.70 8.04 9.39
CA PRO A 63 8.51 7.24 9.17
C PRO A 63 7.93 7.51 7.78
N THR A 64 7.11 6.59 7.29
CA THR A 64 6.41 6.73 6.01
C THR A 64 5.00 7.23 6.26
N VAL A 65 4.64 8.39 5.72
CA VAL A 65 3.29 8.94 5.83
C VAL A 65 2.48 8.53 4.60
N MET A 66 1.37 7.85 4.79
CA MET A 66 0.54 7.35 3.70
C MET A 66 -0.36 8.44 3.14
N VAL A 67 -0.47 8.51 1.81
CA VAL A 67 -1.47 9.35 1.15
C VAL A 67 -2.84 8.68 1.30
N PRO A 68 -3.86 9.38 1.85
CA PRO A 68 -5.21 8.85 1.89
C PRO A 68 -5.71 8.55 0.48
N PRO A 69 -6.41 7.42 0.27
CA PRO A 69 -7.04 7.13 -1.01
C PRO A 69 -8.00 8.24 -1.46
N PRO A 70 -8.23 8.41 -2.77
CA PRO A 70 -9.02 9.54 -3.30
C PRO A 70 -10.50 9.51 -2.88
N TRP A 71 -11.01 8.38 -2.39
CA TRP A 71 -12.37 8.23 -1.88
C TRP A 71 -12.51 8.54 -0.37
N GLU A 72 -11.41 8.69 0.37
CA GLU A 72 -11.45 9.07 1.78
C GLU A 72 -11.36 10.60 1.94
N ASP A 73 -12.28 11.15 2.73
CA ASP A 73 -12.25 12.58 3.09
C ASP A 73 -11.22 12.82 4.20
N ARG A 74 -10.20 13.64 3.90
CA ARG A 74 -9.14 14.00 4.85
C ARG A 74 -9.65 14.73 6.10
N SER A 75 -10.81 15.36 6.04
CA SER A 75 -11.40 16.02 7.21
C SER A 75 -11.98 15.05 8.23
N CYS A 76 -12.32 13.83 7.79
CA CYS A 76 -13.02 12.83 8.59
C CYS A 76 -12.14 11.64 8.98
N TYR A 77 -11.04 11.38 8.25
CA TYR A 77 -10.19 10.23 8.44
C TYR A 77 -8.79 10.62 8.96
N PRO A 78 -8.21 9.82 9.87
CA PRO A 78 -6.85 10.04 10.33
C PRO A 78 -5.84 9.79 9.22
N LEU A 79 -4.74 10.54 9.25
CA LEU A 79 -3.59 10.27 8.40
C LEU A 79 -2.82 9.09 8.99
N ARG A 80 -2.44 8.14 8.14
CA ARG A 80 -1.77 6.89 8.55
C ARG A 80 -0.27 7.04 8.38
N ILE A 81 0.48 6.55 9.37
CA ILE A 81 1.93 6.65 9.41
C ILE A 81 2.49 5.27 9.75
N THR A 82 3.38 4.73 8.92
CA THR A 82 4.05 3.46 9.19
C THR A 82 5.48 3.69 9.66
N CYS A 83 5.89 2.93 10.68
CA CYS A 83 7.21 2.98 11.28
C CYS A 83 7.89 1.62 11.13
N SER A 84 9.15 1.63 10.69
CA SER A 84 9.97 0.42 10.53
C SER A 84 10.67 -0.03 11.83
N ASN A 85 10.55 0.75 12.91
CA ASN A 85 11.18 0.47 14.20
C ASN A 85 10.24 0.90 15.33
N VAL A 86 10.17 0.05 16.36
CA VAL A 86 9.44 0.29 17.61
C VAL A 86 9.92 1.56 18.33
N GLU A 87 11.20 1.90 18.27
CA GLU A 87 11.75 3.10 18.93
C GLU A 87 11.15 4.39 18.33
N THR A 88 11.01 4.44 16.99
CA THR A 88 10.35 5.56 16.31
C THR A 88 8.88 5.60 16.68
N TYR A 89 8.24 4.43 16.69
CA TYR A 89 6.82 4.30 17.02
C TYR A 89 6.51 4.81 18.43
N ASP A 90 7.24 4.32 19.43
CA ASP A 90 7.09 4.72 20.83
C ASP A 90 7.42 6.20 21.03
N ALA A 91 8.45 6.72 20.35
CA ALA A 91 8.82 8.13 20.46
C ALA A 91 7.74 9.08 19.92
N ILE A 92 7.07 8.70 18.82
CA ILE A 92 5.96 9.47 18.25
C ILE A 92 4.75 9.39 19.19
N LEU A 93 4.38 8.19 19.66
CA LEU A 93 3.25 8.02 20.58
C LEU A 93 3.47 8.70 21.94
N ALA A 94 4.71 8.77 22.42
CA ALA A 94 5.04 9.46 23.66
C ALA A 94 4.81 10.98 23.59
N LYS A 95 4.74 11.57 22.40
CA LYS A 95 4.38 12.99 22.25
C LYS A 95 2.90 13.22 22.47
N GLN A 96 2.05 12.26 22.11
CA GLN A 96 0.58 12.32 22.08
C GLN A 96 0.02 13.47 21.24
N ASP A 97 0.39 14.72 21.54
CA ASP A 97 -0.06 15.93 20.86
C ASP A 97 1.12 16.78 20.39
N ILE A 98 1.08 17.21 19.13
CA ILE A 98 1.98 18.25 18.60
C ILE A 98 1.14 19.47 18.22
N TRP A 99 1.43 20.59 18.89
CA TRP A 99 0.76 21.86 18.64
C TRP A 99 1.33 22.55 17.40
N VAL A 100 0.47 22.77 16.40
CA VAL A 100 0.78 23.48 15.16
C VAL A 100 0.03 24.80 15.10
N LYS A 101 0.67 25.82 14.53
CA LYS A 101 0.04 27.12 14.28
C LYS A 101 -0.58 27.09 12.88
N SER A 102 -1.86 27.41 12.76
CA SER A 102 -2.52 27.54 11.46
C SER A 102 -2.17 28.90 10.84
N ASP A 103 -1.58 28.91 9.65
CA ASP A 103 -0.83 30.08 9.14
C ASP A 103 -1.66 31.08 8.31
N VAL A 104 -2.99 30.97 8.24
CA VAL A 104 -3.72 31.81 7.27
C VAL A 104 -4.31 33.09 7.86
N MET A 105 -5.05 33.07 8.98
CA MET A 105 -5.51 34.30 9.66
C MET A 105 -5.97 34.06 11.12
N ASN A 106 -5.86 32.83 11.63
CA ASN A 106 -6.40 32.45 12.93
C ASN A 106 -5.26 32.11 13.90
N GLN A 107 -5.16 32.85 15.01
CA GLN A 107 -4.24 32.56 16.11
C GLN A 107 -4.53 31.22 16.84
N ALA A 108 -5.49 30.44 16.36
CA ALA A 108 -5.83 29.16 16.91
C ALA A 108 -4.69 28.17 16.64
N SER A 109 -4.05 27.74 17.72
CA SER A 109 -3.15 26.59 17.68
C SER A 109 -4.02 25.32 17.70
N GLN A 110 -3.75 24.40 16.78
CA GLN A 110 -4.40 23.10 16.71
C GLN A 110 -3.41 22.03 17.18
N ALA A 111 -3.88 21.05 17.93
CA ALA A 111 -3.07 19.89 18.28
C ALA A 111 -3.31 18.77 17.26
N ILE A 112 -2.23 18.27 16.67
CA ILE A 112 -2.24 17.01 15.93
C ILE A 112 -2.03 15.90 16.95
N THR A 113 -2.99 14.99 17.05
CA THR A 113 -2.99 13.92 18.05
C THR A 113 -2.58 12.60 17.42
N PHE A 114 -1.63 11.90 18.03
CA PHE A 114 -1.09 10.62 17.59
C PHE A 114 -1.66 9.50 18.45
N MET A 115 -2.24 8.49 17.81
CA MET A 115 -2.76 7.29 18.47
C MET A 115 -2.17 6.04 17.81
N ALA A 116 -2.04 4.97 18.61
CA ALA A 116 -1.68 3.66 18.10
C ALA A 116 -2.75 3.18 17.11
N GLY A 117 -2.31 2.73 15.94
CA GLY A 117 -3.14 2.02 14.97
C GLY A 117 -2.79 0.54 14.91
N ASP A 118 -3.50 -0.17 14.05
CA ASP A 118 -3.29 -1.58 13.72
C ASP A 118 -2.93 -1.72 12.23
N MET A 119 -2.33 -2.85 11.85
CA MET A 119 -2.06 -3.17 10.44
C MET A 119 -3.34 -3.21 9.60
N MET A 120 -4.48 -3.55 10.21
CA MET A 120 -5.79 -3.52 9.56
C MET A 120 -6.25 -2.10 9.16
N ASP A 121 -5.62 -1.05 9.70
CA ASP A 121 -5.89 0.33 9.28
C ASP A 121 -5.25 0.66 7.93
N ILE A 122 -4.26 -0.11 7.47
CA ILE A 122 -3.61 0.09 6.17
C ILE A 122 -4.58 -0.38 5.08
N PRO A 123 -4.95 0.48 4.11
CA PRO A 123 -5.85 0.07 3.04
C PRO A 123 -5.18 -1.04 2.20
N HIS A 124 -5.76 -2.22 2.25
CA HIS A 124 -5.45 -3.29 1.31
C HIS A 124 -6.08 -2.93 -0.04
N VAL A 125 -5.32 -2.23 -0.89
CA VAL A 125 -5.71 -2.07 -2.28
C VAL A 125 -5.61 -3.45 -2.92
N PRO A 126 -6.71 -4.03 -3.42
CA PRO A 126 -6.65 -5.32 -4.12
C PRO A 126 -5.63 -5.19 -5.26
N PHE A 127 -4.73 -6.15 -5.36
CA PHE A 127 -3.65 -6.09 -6.32
C PHE A 127 -4.21 -6.02 -7.74
N LYS A 128 -3.42 -5.50 -8.69
CA LYS A 128 -3.80 -5.49 -10.12
C LYS A 128 -4.17 -6.89 -10.63
N SER A 129 -3.60 -7.95 -10.04
CA SER A 129 -3.96 -9.35 -10.30
C SER A 129 -5.43 -9.63 -10.02
N ASP A 130 -5.97 -9.12 -8.91
CA ASP A 130 -7.34 -9.38 -8.47
C ASP A 130 -8.33 -8.66 -9.38
N ALA A 131 -7.99 -7.44 -9.81
CA ALA A 131 -8.74 -6.70 -10.83
C ALA A 131 -8.73 -7.43 -12.19
N MET A 132 -7.60 -8.02 -12.60
CA MET A 132 -7.51 -8.81 -13.83
C MET A 132 -8.29 -10.12 -13.74
N LEU A 133 -8.31 -10.78 -12.57
CA LEU A 133 -9.09 -11.99 -12.33
C LEU A 133 -10.59 -11.71 -12.47
N LEU A 134 -11.07 -10.62 -11.86
CA LEU A 134 -12.47 -10.17 -11.95
C LEU A 134 -12.86 -9.83 -13.39
N MET A 135 -11.99 -9.16 -14.15
CA MET A 135 -12.26 -8.85 -15.56
C MET A 135 -12.31 -10.10 -16.45
N LYS A 136 -11.49 -11.11 -16.14
CA LYS A 136 -11.46 -12.39 -16.86
C LYS A 136 -12.74 -13.20 -16.63
N GLU A 137 -13.21 -13.28 -15.39
CA GLU A 137 -14.43 -14.02 -15.04
C GLU A 137 -15.68 -13.47 -15.74
N HIS A 138 -15.80 -12.15 -15.86
CA HIS A 138 -16.90 -11.51 -16.61
C HIS A 138 -16.78 -11.69 -18.12
N SER A 139 -15.56 -11.73 -18.67
CA SER A 139 -15.34 -11.93 -20.10
C SER A 139 -15.68 -13.35 -20.55
N GLU A 140 -15.51 -14.35 -19.68
CA GLU A 140 -15.81 -15.76 -19.97
C GLU A 140 -17.31 -16.10 -19.85
N GLN A 141 -18.07 -15.35 -19.03
CA GLN A 141 -19.53 -15.52 -18.91
C GLN A 141 -20.33 -15.05 -20.14
N ASP A 142 -19.87 -13.99 -20.82
CA ASP A 142 -20.52 -13.49 -22.05
C ASP A 142 -20.36 -14.45 -23.23
N VAL A 143 -19.29 -15.26 -23.24
CA VAL A 143 -19.05 -16.27 -24.30
C VAL A 143 -19.87 -17.53 -24.05
N ALA A 144 -20.05 -17.93 -22.79
CA ALA A 144 -20.84 -19.12 -22.42
C ALA A 144 -22.37 -18.93 -22.58
N SER A 145 -22.86 -17.69 -22.64
CA SER A 145 -24.29 -17.40 -22.82
C SER A 145 -24.73 -17.27 -24.30
N GLN A 146 -23.81 -17.44 -25.26
CA GLN A 146 -24.09 -17.37 -26.71
C GLN A 146 -24.00 -18.72 -27.44
N VAL A 147 -23.95 -19.85 -26.72
CA VAL A 147 -23.99 -21.21 -27.29
C VAL A 147 -25.31 -21.90 -26.95
#